data_AF-A0A357D6Q3-F1
#
_entry.id   AF-A0A357D6Q3-F1
#
_cell.length_a   1.000
_cell.length_b   1.000
_cell.length_c   1.000
_cell.angle_alpha   90.00
_cell.angle_beta   90.00
_cell.angle_gamma   90.00
#
_symmetry.space_group_name_H-M   'P 1'
#
loop_
_entity.id
_entity.type
_entity.pdbx_description
1 polymer ?
#
loop_
_entity_poly.entity_id
_entity_poly.type
_entity_poly.pdbx_seq_one_letter_code
_entity_poly.pdbx_strand_id
1 'polypeptide(L)' 'EATKAEGKFVRQSGGRGQYGHVWLQLEPNEPGAGFTFLNKIVGGVVPKDYIPAVEAGVKGAMSN' A
#
# COMPACT_ATOMS: atom_id res chain seq x y z
N GLU A 1 11.85 -14.56 -3.03
CA GLU A 1 11.01 -14.91 -1.87
C GLU A 1 10.05 -13.75 -1.61
N ALA A 2 8.86 -14.04 -1.09
CA ALA A 2 7.85 -13.03 -0.79
C ALA A 2 8.13 -12.37 0.57
N THR A 3 8.20 -11.04 0.61
CA THR A 3 8.42 -10.28 1.84
C THR A 3 7.14 -9.58 2.26
N LYS A 4 6.77 -9.67 3.54
CA LYS A 4 5.66 -8.90 4.11
C LYS A 4 6.19 -7.61 4.74
N ALA A 5 5.54 -6.49 4.45
CA ALA A 5 5.88 -5.19 5.00
C ALA A 5 4.64 -4.51 5.60
N GLU A 6 4.81 -3.94 6.80
CA GLU A 6 3.80 -3.12 7.46
C GLU A 6 4.02 -1.65 7.12
N GLY A 7 2.96 -0.99 6.64
CA GLY A 7 2.92 0.45 6.41
C GLY A 7 1.91 1.09 7.35
N LYS A 8 2.38 1.77 8.40
CA LYS A 8 1.53 2.46 9.38
C LYS A 8 1.86 3.95 9.40
N PHE A 9 0.84 4.76 9.13
CA PHE A 9 0.91 6.22 9.19
C PHE A 9 -0.12 6.72 10.20
N VAL A 10 0.38 7.38 11.25
CA VAL A 10 -0.46 8.01 12.27
C VAL A 10 0.04 9.42 12.45
N ARG A 11 -0.77 10.40 12.05
CA ARG A 11 -0.44 11.81 12.20
C ARG A 11 -1.62 12.58 12.72
N GLN A 12 -1.39 13.31 13.80
CA GLN A 12 -2.36 14.24 14.35
C GLN A 12 -1.69 15.62 14.45
N SER A 13 -2.09 16.56 13.59
CA SER A 13 -1.65 17.95 13.67
C SER A 13 -2.89 18.83 13.83
N GLY A 14 -3.16 19.27 15.07
CA GLY A 14 -4.15 20.28 15.43
C GLY A 14 -5.46 20.23 14.61
N GLY A 15 -6.20 19.11 14.69
CA GLY A 15 -7.41 18.89 13.89
C GLY A 15 -7.78 17.40 13.76
N ARG A 16 -8.56 17.05 12.72
CA ARG A 16 -8.85 15.64 12.37
C ARG A 16 -7.54 14.90 12.07
N GLY A 17 -7.30 13.80 12.78
CA GLY A 17 -6.12 12.96 12.58
C GLY A 17 -6.16 12.26 11.22
N GLN A 18 -4.98 12.00 10.68
CA GLN A 18 -4.76 11.12 9.54
C GLN A 18 -4.29 9.77 10.07
N TYR A 19 -4.96 8.70 9.64
CA TYR A 19 -4.62 7.34 9.99
C TYR A 19 -4.65 6.47 8.73
N GLY A 20 -3.60 5.70 8.53
CA GLY A 20 -3.53 4.67 7.49
C GLY A 20 -2.72 3.51 8.01
N HIS A 21 -3.20 2.29 7.80
CA HIS A 21 -2.47 1.08 8.16
C HIS A 21 -2.75 0.01 7.12
N VAL A 22 -1.69 -0.44 6.43
CA VAL A 22 -1.76 -1.45 5.38
C VAL A 22 -0.63 -2.45 5.51
N TRP A 23 -0.88 -3.66 5.02
CA TRP A 23 0.13 -4.71 4.88
C TRP A 23 0.33 -4.99 3.39
N LEU A 24 1.57 -5.01 2.96
CA LEU A 24 1.96 -5.33 1.59
C LEU A 24 2.74 -6.64 1.57
N GLN A 25 2.47 -7.46 0.55
CA GLN A 25 3.30 -8.61 0.20
C GLN A 25 4.02 -8.26 -1.09
N LEU A 26 5.35 -8.19 -1.00
CA LEU A 26 6.25 -7.77 -2.07
C LEU A 26 6.96 -9.01 -2.61
N GLU A 27 6.89 -9.19 -3.91
CA GLU A 27 7.51 -10.32 -4.62
C GLU A 27 8.24 -9.78 -5.85
N PRO A 28 9.43 -10.30 -6.17
CA PRO A 28 10.08 -10.02 -7.45
C PRO A 28 9.16 -10.46 -8.59
N ASN A 29 8.93 -9.56 -9.54
CA ASN A 29 8.19 -9.88 -10.75
C ASN A 29 9.13 -10.45 -11.83
N GLU A 30 8.55 -11.04 -12.87
CA GLU A 30 9.33 -11.51 -14.03
C GLU A 30 10.08 -10.34 -14.69
N PRO A 31 11.30 -10.58 -15.20
CA PRO A 31 12.05 -9.56 -15.93
C PRO A 31 11.23 -8.99 -17.09
N GLY A 32 11.06 -7.67 -17.11
CA GLY A 32 10.28 -6.98 -18.15
C GLY A 32 8.76 -6.90 -17.91
N ALA A 33 8.21 -7.58 -16.89
CA ALA A 33 6.78 -7.49 -16.55
C ALA A 33 6.40 -6.17 -15.86
N GLY A 34 7.38 -5.40 -15.39
CA GLY A 34 7.15 -4.10 -14.75
C GLY A 34 6.50 -4.23 -13.37
N PHE A 35 5.65 -3.25 -13.03
CA PHE A 35 4.95 -3.16 -11.74
C PHE A 35 3.55 -3.76 -11.83
N THR A 36 3.20 -4.60 -10.86
CA THR A 36 1.86 -5.18 -10.73
C THR A 36 1.36 -4.99 -9.30
N PHE A 37 0.14 -4.47 -9.15
CA PHE A 37 -0.52 -4.30 -7.86
C PHE A 37 -1.75 -5.20 -7.79
N LEU A 38 -1.80 -6.09 -6.79
CA LEU A 38 -2.90 -7.03 -6.58
C LEU A 38 -3.62 -6.73 -5.26
N ASN A 39 -4.90 -6.39 -5.36
CA ASN A 39 -5.75 -6.23 -4.19
C ASN A 39 -6.20 -7.61 -3.64
N LYS A 40 -5.65 -8.02 -2.50
CA LYS A 40 -6.04 -9.23 -1.76
C LYS A 40 -6.84 -8.92 -0.47
N ILE A 41 -7.42 -7.73 -0.35
CA ILE A 41 -8.17 -7.30 0.85
C ILE A 41 -9.46 -8.11 0.99
N VAL A 42 -9.64 -8.74 2.16
CA VAL A 42 -10.84 -9.51 2.51
C VAL A 42 -11.64 -8.75 3.58
N GLY A 43 -12.98 -8.86 3.55
CA GLY A 43 -13.84 -8.30 4.60
C GLY A 43 -13.90 -6.78 4.67
N GLY A 44 -13.31 -6.07 3.69
CA GLY A 44 -13.31 -4.61 3.66
C GLY A 44 -12.49 -3.96 4.77
N VAL A 45 -11.49 -4.66 5.32
CA VAL A 45 -10.59 -4.13 6.38
C VAL A 45 -9.86 -2.85 5.96
N VAL A 46 -9.72 -2.64 4.64
CA VAL A 46 -9.37 -1.36 4.04
C VAL A 46 -10.53 -0.96 3.11
N PRO A 47 -11.11 0.24 3.26
CA PRO A 47 -12.15 0.72 2.36
C PRO A 47 -11.65 0.80 0.92
N LYS A 48 -12.49 0.38 -0.05
CA LYS A 48 -12.11 0.28 -1.46
C LYS A 48 -11.63 1.60 -2.05
N ASP A 49 -12.18 2.71 -1.57
CA ASP A 49 -11.84 4.06 -2.04
C ASP A 49 -10.40 4.48 -1.69
N TYR A 50 -9.78 3.85 -0.69
CA TYR A 50 -8.39 4.12 -0.31
C TYR A 50 -7.37 3.24 -1.03
N ILE A 51 -7.81 2.17 -1.70
CA ILE A 51 -6.90 1.23 -2.40
C ILE A 51 -6.10 1.91 -3.51
N PRO A 52 -6.70 2.76 -4.38
CA PRO A 52 -5.93 3.50 -5.39
C PRO A 52 -4.88 4.43 -4.80
N ALA A 53 -5.15 5.02 -3.62
CA ALA A 53 -4.19 5.89 -2.93
C ALA A 53 -2.97 5.11 -2.42
N VAL A 54 -3.17 3.87 -1.95
CA VAL A 54 -2.08 2.97 -1.54
C VAL A 54 -1.23 2.58 -2.74
N GLU A 55 -1.84 2.17 -3.86
CA GLU A 55 -1.13 1.82 -5.10
C GLU A 55 -0.28 2.99 -5.62
N ALA A 56 -0.86 4.20 -5.67
CA ALA A 56 -0.15 5.40 -6.08
C ALA A 56 1.05 5.70 -5.17
N GLY A 57 0.90 5.52 -3.86
CA GLY A 57 1.99 5.68 -2.89
C GLY A 57 3.14 4.69 -3.10
N VAL A 58 2.83 3.42 -3.34
CA VAL A 58 3.84 2.38 -3.64
C VAL A 58 4.58 2.70 -4.95
N LYS A 59 3.83 3.01 -6.02
CA LYS A 59 4.42 3.35 -7.32
C LYS A 59 5.32 4.60 -7.23
N GLY A 60 4.89 5.62 -6.48
CA GLY A 60 5.69 6.81 -6.24
C GLY A 60 6.98 6.53 -5.47
N ALA A 61 6.93 5.65 -4.47
CA ALA A 61 8.11 5.27 -3.69
C ALA A 61 9.16 4.49 -4.51
N MET A 62 8.74 3.74 -5.54
CA MET A 62 9.65 3.01 -6.44
C MET A 62 10.41 3.91 -7.42
N SER A 63 9.95 5.14 -7.64
CA SER A 63 10.55 6.09 -8.60
C SER A 63 11.49 7.11 -7.96
N ASN A 64 11.76 7.00 -6.65
CA ASN A 64 12.76 7.79 -5.92
C ASN A 64 14.07 7.03 -5.78
#